data_AF-A0A3D5HQB7-F1
#
_entry.id   AF-A0A3D5HQB7-F1
#
_cell.length_a   1.000
_cell.length_b   1.000
_cell.length_c   1.000
_cell.angle_alpha   90.00
_cell.angle_beta   90.00
_cell.angle_gamma   90.00
#
_symmetry.space_group_name_H-M   'P 1'
#
loop_
_entity.id
_entity.type
_entity.pdbx_description
1 polymer ?
#
loop_
_entity_poly.entity_id
_entity_poly.type
_entity_poly.pdbx_seq_one_letter_code
_entity_poly.pdbx_strand_id
1 'polypeptide(L)'
;MKKYTLMLIMMIAMLSTQAQEVSTDQWTIMTKTSATWCGNCGSWGWDLFKDLIEDNSNKNVIIWSSHNSGDLDNAASIDINTGWGSFAQPQFFVNSDNFNVTSNNTQAARVEINGYIDALVGFGAFAGVGVDATYDGETLSVTGKAEFFTGLEDGDYHLAFYLLKDHVIANQASVGPNADHRYVLADKITESSFGEQIVEGTVTSGATYTVEASKEMADIDLDNDEVVAILWNLRADGVYAFFNANRNMISSTSATVEVDGIFDLSTRQNGNEVILDIRTQSNLGFVQSRLVNVHGQIVATQDINVIDGSNQIRYNTNNLSAGTYLVQITANGKIHSEKVIII
;
A
#
# COMPACT_ATOMS: atom_id res chain seq x y z
N MET A 1 7.92 56.37 14.22
CA MET A 1 7.61 55.07 14.85
C MET A 1 6.25 54.62 14.34
N LYS A 2 6.07 53.34 13.96
CA LYS A 2 4.91 52.77 13.22
C LYS A 2 4.99 52.81 11.69
N LYS A 3 5.85 52.00 11.05
CA LYS A 3 5.64 51.49 9.67
C LYS A 3 6.35 50.15 9.35
N TYR A 4 7.07 49.53 10.30
CA TYR A 4 7.88 48.33 10.00
C TYR A 4 7.38 47.02 10.65
N THR A 5 6.21 47.00 11.30
CA THR A 5 5.76 45.82 12.07
C THR A 5 4.81 44.89 11.30
N LEU A 6 4.47 45.17 10.04
CA LEU A 6 3.49 44.37 9.28
C LEU A 6 4.11 43.43 8.24
N MET A 7 5.44 43.34 8.17
CA MET A 7 6.13 42.48 7.18
C MET A 7 6.76 41.22 7.78
N LEU A 8 6.69 41.05 9.11
CA LEU A 8 7.31 39.91 9.83
C LEU A 8 6.31 38.80 10.21
N ILE A 9 5.01 38.97 9.95
CA ILE A 9 3.97 37.96 10.28
C ILE A 9 3.59 37.10 9.05
N MET A 10 4.07 37.45 7.85
CA MET A 10 3.77 36.71 6.62
C MET A 10 4.91 35.75 6.21
N MET A 11 5.65 35.22 7.19
CA MET A 11 6.82 34.36 6.97
C MET A 11 6.83 33.07 7.82
N ILE A 12 5.68 32.69 8.40
CA ILE A 12 5.50 31.44 9.19
C ILE A 12 4.24 30.68 8.72
N ALA A 13 4.07 30.58 7.39
CA ALA A 13 3.09 29.65 6.81
C ALA A 13 3.57 29.11 5.45
N MET A 14 4.89 29.02 5.26
CA MET A 14 5.42 27.99 4.37
C MET A 14 5.39 26.71 5.20
N LEU A 15 4.20 26.11 5.30
CA LEU A 15 4.13 24.68 5.52
C LEU A 15 5.04 24.10 4.45
N SER A 16 6.17 23.55 4.88
CA SER A 16 6.96 22.65 4.05
C SER A 16 5.96 21.63 3.52
N THR A 17 5.60 21.76 2.24
CA THR A 17 5.03 20.66 1.47
C THR A 17 6.02 19.53 1.69
N GLN A 18 5.68 18.63 2.62
CA GLN A 18 6.38 17.37 2.78
C GLN A 18 6.33 16.78 1.38
N ALA A 19 7.47 16.70 0.71
CA ALA A 19 7.54 16.03 -0.57
C ALA A 19 7.33 14.56 -0.23
N GLN A 20 6.06 14.14 -0.22
CA GLN A 20 5.69 12.75 -0.15
C GLN A 20 6.38 12.10 -1.34
N GLU A 21 7.26 11.15 -1.05
CA GLU A 21 8.04 10.49 -2.09
C GLU A 21 7.17 9.47 -2.80
N VAL A 22 7.39 9.40 -4.10
CA VAL A 22 6.64 8.56 -4.99
C VAL A 22 7.48 7.31 -5.26
N SER A 23 6.89 6.12 -5.08
CA SER A 23 7.59 4.88 -5.42
C SER A 23 7.93 4.87 -6.90
N THR A 24 9.19 4.60 -7.24
CA THR A 24 9.64 4.39 -8.63
C THR A 24 9.35 2.99 -9.14
N ASP A 25 8.87 2.10 -8.28
CA ASP A 25 8.62 0.71 -8.61
C ASP A 25 7.29 0.52 -9.35
N GLN A 26 7.25 -0.49 -10.21
CA GLN A 26 6.02 -0.98 -10.78
C GLN A 26 5.35 -1.95 -9.80
N TRP A 27 4.11 -1.62 -9.44
CA TRP A 27 3.25 -2.49 -8.66
C TRP A 27 2.24 -3.20 -9.57
N THR A 28 1.63 -4.25 -9.04
CA THR A 28 0.47 -4.91 -9.64
C THR A 28 -0.56 -5.22 -8.56
N ILE A 29 -1.77 -5.63 -8.94
CA ILE A 29 -2.82 -6.03 -8.01
C ILE A 29 -3.32 -7.43 -8.35
N MET A 30 -3.35 -8.31 -7.34
CA MET A 30 -3.99 -9.63 -7.42
C MET A 30 -5.22 -9.65 -6.52
N THR A 31 -6.35 -10.02 -7.12
CA THR A 31 -7.66 -9.96 -6.48
C THR A 31 -8.34 -11.30 -6.47
N LYS A 32 -8.75 -11.75 -5.28
CA LYS A 32 -9.78 -12.77 -5.16
C LYS A 32 -11.14 -12.10 -4.99
N THR A 33 -12.05 -12.33 -5.92
CA THR A 33 -13.47 -12.00 -5.71
C THR A 33 -14.10 -13.06 -4.81
N SER A 34 -14.87 -12.63 -3.82
CA SER A 34 -15.34 -13.51 -2.75
C SER A 34 -16.74 -13.15 -2.24
N ALA A 35 -17.30 -14.02 -1.41
CA ALA A 35 -18.48 -13.76 -0.59
C ALA A 35 -18.47 -14.66 0.65
N THR A 36 -18.96 -14.16 1.79
CA THR A 36 -18.96 -14.93 3.05
C THR A 36 -19.80 -16.20 2.97
N TRP A 37 -20.87 -16.19 2.16
CA TRP A 37 -21.75 -17.36 1.95
C TRP A 37 -21.22 -18.37 0.90
N CYS A 38 -20.17 -18.02 0.16
CA CYS A 38 -19.68 -18.81 -0.97
C CYS A 38 -18.84 -20.01 -0.51
N GLY A 39 -19.38 -21.23 -0.66
CA GLY A 39 -18.70 -22.46 -0.22
C GLY A 39 -17.41 -22.79 -0.98
N ASN A 40 -17.30 -22.39 -2.25
CA ASN A 40 -16.06 -22.53 -3.04
C ASN A 40 -14.97 -21.54 -2.60
N CYS A 41 -15.39 -20.35 -2.16
CA CYS A 41 -14.51 -19.29 -1.69
C CYS A 41 -13.84 -19.66 -0.35
N GLY A 42 -14.56 -20.40 0.51
CA GLY A 42 -14.02 -20.95 1.75
C GLY A 42 -13.48 -22.38 1.66
N SER A 43 -13.37 -22.96 0.46
CA SER A 43 -12.70 -24.25 0.25
C SER A 43 -11.44 -24.06 -0.59
N TRP A 44 -11.43 -24.51 -1.84
CA TRP A 44 -10.25 -24.42 -2.70
C TRP A 44 -9.82 -22.98 -2.98
N GLY A 45 -10.75 -22.02 -3.03
CA GLY A 45 -10.43 -20.61 -3.21
C GLY A 45 -9.79 -19.97 -1.98
N TRP A 46 -9.99 -20.56 -0.80
CA TRP A 46 -9.37 -20.11 0.45
C TRP A 46 -7.89 -20.49 0.47
N ASP A 47 -7.61 -21.77 0.21
CA ASP A 47 -6.25 -22.31 0.22
C ASP A 47 -5.38 -21.66 -0.86
N LEU A 48 -5.89 -21.53 -2.09
CA LEU A 48 -5.16 -20.86 -3.16
C LEU A 48 -4.84 -19.40 -2.82
N PHE A 49 -5.75 -18.69 -2.16
CA PHE A 49 -5.51 -17.29 -1.81
C PHE A 49 -4.44 -17.15 -0.72
N LYS A 50 -4.45 -18.03 0.29
CA LYS A 50 -3.38 -18.08 1.29
C LYS A 50 -2.02 -18.37 0.68
N ASP A 51 -1.99 -19.33 -0.24
CA ASP A 51 -0.79 -19.69 -0.99
C ASP A 51 -0.23 -18.50 -1.80
N LEU A 52 -1.10 -17.75 -2.48
CA LEU A 52 -0.70 -16.58 -3.26
C LEU A 52 -0.23 -15.41 -2.38
N ILE A 53 -0.83 -15.23 -1.20
CA ILE A 53 -0.32 -14.27 -0.19
C ILE A 53 1.11 -14.64 0.18
N GLU A 54 1.36 -15.91 0.54
CA GLU A 54 2.67 -16.36 0.99
C GLU A 54 3.73 -16.20 -0.11
N ASP A 55 3.43 -16.65 -1.33
CA ASP A 55 4.34 -16.63 -2.48
C ASP A 55 4.79 -15.23 -2.90
N ASN A 56 3.99 -14.21 -2.59
CA ASN A 56 4.21 -12.84 -3.08
C ASN A 56 4.38 -11.81 -1.96
N SER A 57 4.52 -12.26 -0.72
CA SER A 57 4.68 -11.40 0.48
C SER A 57 5.83 -10.38 0.38
N ASN A 58 6.87 -10.68 -0.40
CA ASN A 58 8.04 -9.82 -0.57
C ASN A 58 8.11 -9.13 -1.96
N LYS A 59 6.98 -9.04 -2.66
CA LYS A 59 6.91 -8.43 -3.99
C LYS A 59 6.04 -7.18 -3.97
N ASN A 60 6.23 -6.32 -4.98
CA ASN A 60 5.42 -5.12 -5.22
C ASN A 60 4.05 -5.50 -5.80
N VAL A 61 3.26 -6.24 -5.03
CA VAL A 61 1.89 -6.62 -5.38
C VAL A 61 0.95 -6.31 -4.24
N ILE A 62 -0.16 -5.65 -4.57
CA ILE A 62 -1.31 -5.53 -3.70
C ILE A 62 -2.11 -6.82 -3.82
N ILE A 63 -2.27 -7.55 -2.72
CA ILE A 63 -3.11 -8.74 -2.66
C ILE A 63 -4.29 -8.43 -1.80
N TRP A 64 -5.50 -8.61 -2.32
CA TRP A 64 -6.71 -8.39 -1.53
C TRP A 64 -7.84 -9.40 -1.82
N SER A 65 -8.71 -9.55 -0.83
CA SER A 65 -9.99 -10.23 -0.95
C SER A 65 -11.08 -9.18 -1.14
N SER A 66 -11.69 -9.16 -2.32
CA SER A 66 -12.74 -8.20 -2.69
C SER A 66 -14.10 -8.90 -2.65
N HIS A 67 -14.91 -8.59 -1.65
CA HIS A 67 -16.22 -9.21 -1.46
C HIS A 67 -17.29 -8.48 -2.29
N ASN A 68 -17.85 -9.12 -3.32
CA ASN A 68 -18.91 -8.51 -4.13
C ASN A 68 -20.32 -8.68 -3.52
N SER A 69 -20.42 -9.49 -2.47
CA SER A 69 -21.65 -9.77 -1.73
C SER A 69 -21.34 -10.38 -0.36
N GLY A 70 -22.33 -10.37 0.54
CA GLY A 70 -22.22 -10.98 1.85
C GLY A 70 -21.73 -9.98 2.91
N ASP A 71 -21.31 -10.49 4.07
CA ASP A 71 -21.16 -9.64 5.26
C ASP A 71 -19.96 -8.68 5.22
N LEU A 72 -19.07 -8.84 4.24
CA LEU A 72 -17.85 -8.06 4.06
C LEU A 72 -17.85 -7.25 2.76
N ASP A 73 -18.99 -7.14 2.07
CA ASP A 73 -19.09 -6.30 0.88
C ASP A 73 -19.08 -4.80 1.20
N ASN A 74 -18.71 -3.99 0.20
CA ASN A 74 -18.81 -2.55 0.26
C ASN A 74 -18.91 -1.97 -1.17
N ALA A 75 -19.13 -0.66 -1.26
CA ALA A 75 -19.29 0.00 -2.56
C ALA A 75 -18.05 -0.17 -3.46
N ALA A 76 -16.84 -0.05 -2.92
CA ALA A 76 -15.62 -0.15 -3.70
C ALA A 76 -15.39 -1.57 -4.24
N SER A 77 -15.58 -2.58 -3.41
CA SER A 77 -15.45 -3.98 -3.83
C SER A 77 -16.47 -4.35 -4.91
N ILE A 78 -17.72 -3.89 -4.78
CA ILE A 78 -18.77 -4.10 -5.79
C ILE A 78 -18.43 -3.41 -7.10
N ASP A 79 -18.03 -2.14 -7.07
CA ASP A 79 -17.72 -1.35 -8.26
C ASP A 79 -16.52 -1.92 -9.02
N ILE A 80 -15.44 -2.25 -8.32
CA ILE A 80 -14.23 -2.84 -8.92
C ILE A 80 -14.54 -4.20 -9.55
N ASN A 81 -15.22 -5.08 -8.80
CA ASN A 81 -15.54 -6.43 -9.30
C ASN A 81 -16.48 -6.37 -10.51
N THR A 82 -17.43 -5.44 -10.52
CA THR A 82 -18.33 -5.23 -11.66
C THR A 82 -17.58 -4.66 -12.86
N GLY A 83 -16.72 -3.68 -12.65
CA GLY A 83 -15.90 -3.06 -13.70
C GLY A 83 -14.98 -4.06 -14.41
N TRP A 84 -14.47 -5.07 -13.68
CA TRP A 84 -13.66 -6.15 -14.24
C TRP A 84 -14.47 -7.34 -14.76
N GLY A 85 -15.80 -7.24 -14.74
CA GLY A 85 -16.68 -8.28 -15.28
C GLY A 85 -16.71 -9.56 -14.45
N SER A 86 -16.49 -9.48 -13.13
CA SER A 86 -16.70 -10.64 -12.24
C SER A 86 -18.17 -11.06 -12.32
N PHE A 87 -18.39 -12.35 -12.62
CA PHE A 87 -19.71 -12.93 -12.82
C PHE A 87 -19.98 -14.13 -11.90
N ALA A 88 -18.96 -14.59 -11.18
CA ALA A 88 -19.04 -15.66 -10.20
C ALA A 88 -18.04 -15.40 -9.06
N GLN A 89 -18.10 -16.23 -8.02
CA GLN A 89 -17.05 -16.30 -7.03
C GLN A 89 -16.73 -17.76 -6.63
N PRO A 90 -15.46 -18.06 -6.30
CA PRO A 90 -14.33 -17.14 -6.38
C PRO A 90 -13.81 -17.00 -7.82
N GLN A 91 -13.34 -15.80 -8.16
CA GLN A 91 -12.55 -15.55 -9.37
C GLN A 91 -11.25 -14.85 -8.97
N PHE A 92 -10.18 -15.08 -9.73
CA PHE A 92 -8.86 -14.54 -9.45
C PHE A 92 -8.43 -13.67 -10.63
N PHE A 93 -8.06 -12.43 -10.32
CA PHE A 93 -7.66 -11.43 -11.30
C PHE A 93 -6.27 -10.91 -11.01
N VAL A 94 -5.51 -10.56 -12.05
CA VAL A 94 -4.32 -9.69 -11.94
C VAL A 94 -4.49 -8.51 -12.90
N ASN A 95 -4.43 -7.27 -12.40
CA ASN A 95 -4.68 -6.04 -13.20
C ASN A 95 -5.94 -6.10 -14.11
N SER A 96 -7.02 -6.74 -13.66
CA SER A 96 -8.28 -7.06 -14.40
C SER A 96 -8.29 -8.30 -15.30
N ASP A 97 -7.15 -8.97 -15.52
CA ASP A 97 -7.11 -10.22 -16.30
C ASP A 97 -7.58 -11.39 -15.44
N ASN A 98 -8.62 -12.09 -15.90
CA ASN A 98 -9.19 -13.24 -15.20
C ASN A 98 -8.46 -14.55 -15.53
N PHE A 99 -7.95 -15.24 -14.50
CA PHE A 99 -7.20 -16.48 -14.65
C PHE A 99 -8.09 -17.73 -14.75
N ASN A 100 -9.41 -17.57 -14.81
CA ASN A 100 -10.38 -18.65 -15.02
C ASN A 100 -10.15 -19.85 -14.08
N VAL A 101 -9.85 -19.56 -12.83
CA VAL A 101 -9.52 -20.57 -11.83
C VAL A 101 -10.76 -21.37 -11.45
N THR A 102 -10.57 -22.67 -11.31
CA THR A 102 -11.57 -23.65 -10.89
C THR A 102 -10.96 -24.58 -9.84
N SER A 103 -11.79 -25.38 -9.18
CA SER A 103 -11.31 -26.41 -8.24
C SER A 103 -10.37 -27.44 -8.87
N ASN A 104 -10.33 -27.56 -10.20
CA ASN A 104 -9.54 -28.58 -10.92
C ASN A 104 -8.18 -28.10 -11.40
N ASN A 105 -7.88 -26.79 -11.33
CA ASN A 105 -6.64 -26.22 -11.88
C ASN A 105 -5.90 -25.28 -10.92
N THR A 106 -6.22 -25.27 -9.61
CA THR A 106 -5.64 -24.35 -8.63
C THR A 106 -4.10 -24.34 -8.64
N GLN A 107 -3.45 -25.50 -8.72
CA GLN A 107 -1.98 -25.58 -8.76
C GLN A 107 -1.38 -24.98 -10.03
N ALA A 108 -2.01 -25.21 -11.19
CA ALA A 108 -1.55 -24.62 -12.45
C ALA A 108 -1.78 -23.11 -12.46
N ALA A 109 -2.95 -22.68 -11.98
CA ALA A 109 -3.29 -21.26 -11.84
C ALA A 109 -2.35 -20.53 -10.87
N ARG A 110 -1.96 -21.14 -9.74
CA ARG A 110 -0.97 -20.58 -8.81
C ARG A 110 0.35 -20.26 -9.52
N VAL A 111 0.85 -21.21 -10.32
CA VAL A 111 2.09 -21.02 -11.10
C VAL A 111 1.93 -19.93 -12.15
N GLU A 112 0.81 -19.92 -12.87
CA GLU A 112 0.52 -18.94 -13.92
C GLU A 112 0.39 -17.52 -13.35
N ILE A 113 -0.38 -17.34 -12.28
CA ILE A 113 -0.56 -16.07 -11.57
C ILE A 113 0.78 -15.55 -11.06
N ASN A 114 1.57 -16.39 -10.37
CA ASN A 114 2.89 -15.98 -9.87
C ASN A 114 3.82 -15.56 -10.99
N GLY A 115 3.89 -16.33 -12.08
CA GLY A 115 4.71 -15.99 -13.24
C GLY A 115 4.25 -14.69 -13.92
N TYR A 116 2.95 -14.42 -13.94
CA TYR A 116 2.40 -13.17 -14.46
C TYR A 116 2.73 -11.98 -13.57
N ILE A 117 2.58 -12.12 -12.25
CA ILE A 117 3.00 -11.11 -11.27
C ILE A 117 4.49 -10.80 -11.43
N ASP A 118 5.35 -11.83 -11.51
CA ASP A 118 6.80 -11.67 -11.68
C ASP A 118 7.15 -10.90 -12.95
N ALA A 119 6.45 -11.17 -14.05
CA ALA A 119 6.63 -10.42 -15.29
C ALA A 119 6.21 -8.96 -15.13
N LEU A 120 5.07 -8.70 -14.49
CA LEU A 120 4.52 -7.35 -14.33
C LEU A 120 5.39 -6.46 -13.42
N VAL A 121 5.82 -6.97 -12.27
CA VAL A 121 6.68 -6.22 -11.33
C VAL A 121 8.11 -6.02 -11.88
N GLY A 122 8.50 -6.79 -12.91
CA GLY A 122 9.79 -6.65 -13.59
C GLY A 122 9.85 -5.50 -14.60
N PHE A 123 8.72 -4.84 -14.90
CA PHE A 123 8.70 -3.67 -15.79
C PHE A 123 9.13 -2.39 -15.05
N GLY A 124 9.65 -1.42 -15.81
CA GLY A 124 9.85 -0.06 -15.30
C GLY A 124 8.52 0.70 -15.20
N ALA A 125 8.34 1.48 -14.14
CA ALA A 125 7.14 2.26 -13.95
C ALA A 125 7.09 3.47 -14.91
N PHE A 126 5.93 3.72 -15.52
CA PHE A 126 5.67 4.94 -16.29
C PHE A 126 5.22 6.10 -15.42
N ALA A 127 4.55 5.78 -14.32
CA ALA A 127 4.22 6.69 -13.24
C ALA A 127 4.36 5.95 -11.92
N GLY A 128 4.73 6.65 -10.87
CA GLY A 128 4.81 6.13 -9.52
C GLY A 128 3.67 6.62 -8.65
N VAL A 129 3.44 5.93 -7.53
CA VAL A 129 2.50 6.35 -6.49
C VAL A 129 3.20 6.41 -5.13
N GLY A 130 2.93 7.45 -4.35
CA GLY A 130 3.27 7.57 -2.93
C GLY A 130 2.01 7.72 -2.11
N VAL A 131 2.00 7.20 -0.88
CA VAL A 131 0.88 7.34 0.04
C VAL A 131 1.38 7.36 1.48
N ASP A 132 0.76 8.19 2.31
CA ASP A 132 0.92 8.21 3.77
C ASP A 132 -0.46 8.24 4.40
N ALA A 133 -0.59 7.49 5.50
CA ALA A 133 -1.83 7.38 6.25
C ALA A 133 -1.55 7.60 7.75
N THR A 134 -2.36 8.46 8.35
CA THR A 134 -2.33 8.72 9.79
C THR A 134 -3.70 8.56 10.42
N TYR A 135 -3.74 8.05 11.63
CA TYR A 135 -4.97 7.89 12.41
C TYR A 135 -4.81 8.54 13.78
N ASP A 136 -5.81 9.33 14.16
CA ASP A 136 -5.85 10.03 15.46
C ASP A 136 -6.77 9.36 16.50
N GLY A 137 -7.35 8.20 16.15
CA GLY A 137 -8.32 7.49 16.99
C GLY A 137 -9.78 7.68 16.55
N GLU A 138 -10.04 8.59 15.62
CA GLU A 138 -11.39 8.86 15.10
C GLU A 138 -11.38 9.02 13.56
N THR A 139 -10.39 9.72 13.03
CA THR A 139 -10.27 10.05 11.62
C THR A 139 -9.01 9.45 11.01
N LEU A 140 -9.18 8.68 9.94
CA LEU A 140 -8.10 8.27 9.05
C LEU A 140 -7.86 9.38 8.04
N SER A 141 -6.66 9.94 8.04
CA SER A 141 -6.21 10.97 7.09
C SER A 141 -5.18 10.37 6.14
N VAL A 142 -5.43 10.52 4.84
CA VAL A 142 -4.59 9.94 3.78
C VAL A 142 -4.17 11.05 2.81
N THR A 143 -2.87 11.14 2.56
CA THR A 143 -2.31 11.93 1.48
C THR A 143 -1.64 10.97 0.51
N GLY A 144 -1.93 11.10 -0.77
CA GLY A 144 -1.26 10.35 -1.82
C GLY A 144 -0.79 11.26 -2.93
N LYS A 145 0.25 10.82 -3.63
CA LYS A 145 0.87 11.54 -4.73
C LYS A 145 1.14 10.61 -5.90
N ALA A 146 0.83 11.07 -7.11
CA ALA A 146 1.25 10.43 -8.35
C ALA A 146 2.33 11.27 -9.04
N GLU A 147 3.35 10.64 -9.60
CA GLU A 147 4.36 11.28 -10.44
C GLU A 147 4.54 10.50 -11.74
N PHE A 148 4.45 11.19 -12.87
CA PHE A 148 4.60 10.58 -14.19
C PHE A 148 6.06 10.69 -14.64
N PHE A 149 6.79 9.58 -14.66
CA PHE A 149 8.19 9.55 -15.09
C PHE A 149 8.34 9.68 -16.60
N THR A 150 7.32 9.28 -17.36
CA THR A 150 7.27 9.41 -18.82
C THR A 150 6.06 10.24 -19.21
N GLY A 151 6.18 11.03 -20.28
CA GLY A 151 5.03 11.74 -20.85
C GLY A 151 4.07 10.77 -21.54
N LEU A 152 2.77 10.96 -21.33
CA LEU A 152 1.70 10.10 -21.84
C LEU A 152 0.67 10.96 -22.57
N GLU A 153 0.14 10.47 -23.69
CA GLU A 153 -0.92 11.14 -24.46
C GLU A 153 -2.27 10.50 -24.16
N ASP A 154 -3.35 11.30 -24.27
CA ASP A 154 -4.74 10.85 -24.13
C ASP A 154 -5.05 10.03 -22.87
N GLY A 155 -4.42 10.38 -21.75
CA GLY A 155 -4.62 9.69 -20.48
C GLY A 155 -5.74 10.31 -19.67
N ASP A 156 -6.58 9.48 -19.06
CA ASP A 156 -7.53 9.90 -18.03
C ASP A 156 -7.18 9.14 -16.75
N TYR A 157 -6.60 9.85 -15.79
CA TYR A 157 -5.96 9.25 -14.62
C TYR A 157 -6.62 9.71 -13.33
N HIS A 158 -6.84 8.75 -12.45
CA HIS A 158 -7.49 8.96 -11.15
C HIS A 158 -6.67 8.35 -10.03
N LEU A 159 -6.64 9.01 -8.87
CA LEU A 159 -5.96 8.50 -7.69
C LEU A 159 -6.98 8.18 -6.59
N ALA A 160 -7.01 6.91 -6.17
CA ALA A 160 -7.95 6.39 -5.20
C ALA A 160 -7.25 5.82 -3.97
N PHE A 161 -7.90 5.89 -2.81
CA PHE A 161 -7.39 5.34 -1.55
C PHE A 161 -8.36 4.32 -0.96
N TYR A 162 -7.81 3.19 -0.51
CA TYR A 162 -8.57 2.07 0.06
C TYR A 162 -8.00 1.63 1.40
N LEU A 163 -8.88 1.23 2.30
CA LEU A 163 -8.49 0.56 3.55
C LEU A 163 -8.47 -0.94 3.30
N LEU A 164 -7.31 -1.54 3.54
CA LEU A 164 -7.14 -2.98 3.61
C LEU A 164 -7.04 -3.40 5.06
N LYS A 165 -7.94 -4.30 5.47
CA LYS A 165 -7.89 -4.89 6.80
C LYS A 165 -7.34 -6.29 6.74
N ASP A 166 -6.29 -6.56 7.52
CA ASP A 166 -5.83 -7.91 7.73
C ASP A 166 -6.43 -8.51 9.00
N HIS A 167 -6.56 -9.84 9.04
CA HIS A 167 -7.11 -10.57 10.17
C HIS A 167 -8.58 -10.25 10.56
N VAL A 168 -9.45 -9.99 9.58
CA VAL A 168 -10.88 -9.76 9.83
C VAL A 168 -11.58 -11.08 10.20
N ILE A 169 -12.05 -11.18 11.43
CA ILE A 169 -12.80 -12.36 11.90
C ILE A 169 -14.26 -12.26 11.47
N ALA A 170 -14.67 -13.15 10.56
CA ALA A 170 -16.04 -13.21 10.06
C ALA A 170 -16.45 -14.64 9.68
N ASN A 171 -17.72 -14.82 9.34
CA ASN A 171 -18.19 -16.10 8.84
C ASN A 171 -17.71 -16.34 7.40
N GLN A 172 -17.24 -17.54 7.11
CA GLN A 172 -17.02 -18.02 5.75
C GLN A 172 -17.59 -19.43 5.60
N ALA A 173 -18.48 -19.62 4.61
CA ALA A 173 -18.98 -20.93 4.23
C ALA A 173 -17.83 -21.87 3.89
N SER A 174 -17.86 -23.11 4.39
CA SER A 174 -16.80 -24.12 4.31
C SER A 174 -15.57 -23.90 5.21
N VAL A 175 -15.48 -22.79 5.98
CA VAL A 175 -14.46 -22.59 7.02
C VAL A 175 -15.10 -22.52 8.41
N GLY A 176 -16.11 -21.66 8.59
CA GLY A 176 -16.85 -21.50 9.83
C GLY A 176 -17.10 -20.03 10.21
N PRO A 177 -17.76 -19.79 11.36
CA PRO A 177 -18.17 -18.45 11.79
C PRO A 177 -17.03 -17.54 12.28
N ASN A 178 -15.85 -18.11 12.56
CA ASN A 178 -14.67 -17.40 13.04
C ASN A 178 -13.51 -17.54 12.03
N ALA A 179 -13.82 -17.47 10.74
CA ALA A 179 -12.81 -17.51 9.70
C ALA A 179 -11.96 -16.24 9.74
N ASP A 180 -10.66 -16.41 9.55
CA ASP A 180 -9.65 -15.35 9.59
C ASP A 180 -9.43 -14.81 8.16
N HIS A 181 -10.17 -13.77 7.77
CA HIS A 181 -10.08 -13.19 6.43
C HIS A 181 -8.86 -12.28 6.32
N ARG A 182 -8.00 -12.61 5.35
CA ARG A 182 -6.76 -11.87 5.07
C ARG A 182 -6.96 -10.80 4.02
N TYR A 183 -6.34 -9.63 4.21
CA TYR A 183 -6.31 -8.48 3.28
C TYR A 183 -7.67 -8.15 2.65
N VAL A 184 -8.70 -7.93 3.47
CA VAL A 184 -10.03 -7.56 3.01
C VAL A 184 -10.03 -6.12 2.51
N LEU A 185 -10.49 -5.88 1.28
CA LEU A 185 -10.85 -4.54 0.82
C LEU A 185 -12.07 -4.08 1.63
N ALA A 186 -11.83 -3.31 2.69
CA ALA A 186 -12.85 -3.00 3.69
C ALA A 186 -13.62 -1.73 3.34
N ASP A 187 -12.95 -0.73 2.77
CA ASP A 187 -13.61 0.52 2.40
C ASP A 187 -12.78 1.36 1.42
N LYS A 188 -13.44 2.34 0.79
CA LYS A 188 -12.77 3.48 0.13
C LYS A 188 -12.66 4.67 1.10
N ILE A 189 -11.54 5.38 1.03
CA ILE A 189 -11.34 6.65 1.72
C ILE A 189 -11.70 7.83 0.80
N THR A 190 -11.43 7.72 -0.51
CA THR A 190 -11.89 8.71 -1.50
C THR A 190 -13.40 8.65 -1.71
N GLU A 191 -13.98 9.74 -2.22
CA GLU A 191 -15.44 9.84 -2.40
C GLU A 191 -15.94 8.80 -3.42
N SER A 192 -15.26 8.70 -4.56
CA SER A 192 -15.53 7.71 -5.60
C SER A 192 -14.72 6.42 -5.39
N SER A 193 -15.26 5.29 -5.86
CA SER A 193 -14.59 3.98 -5.78
C SER A 193 -13.36 3.89 -6.67
N PHE A 194 -13.17 4.81 -7.61
CA PHE A 194 -11.99 4.93 -8.46
C PHE A 194 -11.22 6.23 -8.23
N GLY A 195 -11.52 6.93 -7.12
CA GLY A 195 -10.79 8.11 -6.69
C GLY A 195 -11.14 9.40 -7.43
N GLU A 196 -10.24 10.37 -7.26
CA GLU A 196 -10.35 11.71 -7.85
C GLU A 196 -9.59 11.77 -9.17
N GLN A 197 -10.19 12.41 -10.19
CA GLN A 197 -9.52 12.65 -11.47
C GLN A 197 -8.36 13.64 -11.25
N ILE A 198 -7.13 13.19 -11.48
CA ILE A 198 -5.93 14.02 -11.29
C ILE A 198 -5.48 14.69 -12.59
N VAL A 199 -5.75 14.06 -13.74
CA VAL A 199 -5.46 14.64 -15.06
C VAL A 199 -6.25 13.93 -16.16
N GLU A 200 -6.68 14.70 -17.16
CA GLU A 200 -7.24 14.23 -18.43
C GLU A 200 -6.48 14.88 -19.59
N GLY A 201 -6.12 14.08 -20.59
CA GLY A 201 -5.34 14.46 -21.76
C GLY A 201 -3.85 14.18 -21.63
N THR A 202 -3.02 15.05 -22.20
CA THR A 202 -1.56 14.87 -22.22
C THR A 202 -0.93 15.15 -20.86
N VAL A 203 -0.09 14.22 -20.40
CA VAL A 203 0.75 14.36 -19.20
C VAL A 203 2.21 14.50 -19.61
N THR A 204 2.93 15.43 -18.98
CA THR A 204 4.37 15.63 -19.22
C THR A 204 5.22 14.82 -18.24
N SER A 205 6.42 14.41 -18.65
CA SER A 205 7.38 13.77 -17.75
C SER A 205 7.75 14.72 -16.59
N GLY A 206 7.75 14.19 -15.37
CA GLY A 206 7.91 14.92 -14.11
C GLY A 206 6.63 15.59 -13.59
N ALA A 207 5.48 15.42 -14.24
CA ALA A 207 4.22 15.94 -13.71
C ALA A 207 3.84 15.22 -12.42
N THR A 208 3.47 15.98 -11.40
CA THR A 208 3.06 15.46 -10.09
C THR A 208 1.67 15.94 -9.70
N TYR A 209 0.90 15.07 -9.05
CA TYR A 209 -0.45 15.35 -8.58
C TYR A 209 -0.61 14.82 -7.16
N THR A 210 -1.23 15.60 -6.27
CA THR A 210 -1.49 15.21 -4.88
C THR A 210 -2.98 15.17 -4.62
N VAL A 211 -3.44 14.12 -3.96
CA VAL A 211 -4.82 13.97 -3.47
C VAL A 211 -4.78 13.77 -1.97
N GLU A 212 -5.67 14.44 -1.26
CA GLU A 212 -5.89 14.29 0.17
C GLU A 212 -7.33 13.82 0.39
N ALA A 213 -7.50 12.84 1.25
CA ALA A 213 -8.82 12.39 1.68
C ALA A 213 -8.78 12.05 3.17
N SER A 214 -9.93 12.18 3.82
CA SER A 214 -10.07 11.75 5.20
C SER A 214 -11.44 11.11 5.40
N LYS A 215 -11.50 10.17 6.34
CA LYS A 215 -12.74 9.47 6.67
C LYS A 215 -12.80 9.20 8.16
N GLU A 216 -13.91 9.59 8.77
CA GLU A 216 -14.24 9.15 10.13
C GLU A 216 -14.48 7.64 10.09
N MET A 217 -13.72 6.91 10.91
CA MET A 217 -13.87 5.47 11.00
C MET A 217 -13.33 4.95 12.33
N ALA A 218 -14.05 3.98 12.87
CA ALA A 218 -13.67 3.27 14.07
C ALA A 218 -12.89 1.99 13.72
N ASP A 219 -12.28 1.40 14.74
CA ASP A 219 -11.71 0.05 14.70
C ASP A 219 -10.59 -0.12 13.67
N ILE A 220 -9.75 0.90 13.47
CA ILE A 220 -8.47 0.71 12.74
C ILE A 220 -7.51 -0.03 13.65
N ASP A 221 -7.03 -1.17 13.15
CA ASP A 221 -5.94 -1.91 13.76
C ASP A 221 -4.61 -1.46 13.15
N LEU A 222 -3.85 -0.63 13.88
CA LEU A 222 -2.59 -0.07 13.36
C LEU A 222 -1.48 -1.12 13.18
N ASP A 223 -1.69 -2.35 13.65
CA ASP A 223 -0.74 -3.45 13.53
C ASP A 223 -1.00 -4.25 12.25
N ASN A 224 -2.23 -4.24 11.75
CA ASN A 224 -2.70 -5.13 10.66
C ASN A 224 -3.33 -4.40 9.47
N ASP A 225 -3.85 -3.18 9.67
CA ASP A 225 -4.53 -2.41 8.65
C ASP A 225 -3.56 -1.52 7.88
N GLU A 226 -3.75 -1.47 6.57
CA GLU A 226 -2.96 -0.67 5.65
C GLU A 226 -3.83 0.15 4.70
N VAL A 227 -3.28 1.25 4.21
CA VAL A 227 -3.89 2.04 3.14
C VAL A 227 -3.21 1.75 1.83
N VAL A 228 -4.00 1.43 0.81
CA VAL A 228 -3.54 1.25 -0.56
C VAL A 228 -3.95 2.46 -1.38
N ALA A 229 -3.01 3.07 -2.08
CA ALA A 229 -3.27 4.06 -3.12
C ALA A 229 -3.13 3.41 -4.50
N ILE A 230 -4.16 3.54 -5.34
CA ILE A 230 -4.14 3.04 -6.72
C ILE A 230 -4.32 4.21 -7.67
N LEU A 231 -3.37 4.31 -8.61
CA LEU A 231 -3.49 5.12 -9.80
C LEU A 231 -4.24 4.30 -10.85
N TRP A 232 -5.44 4.74 -11.18
CA TRP A 232 -6.29 4.16 -12.21
C TRP A 232 -6.15 4.92 -13.51
N ASN A 233 -6.32 4.23 -14.62
CA ASN A 233 -6.57 4.83 -15.92
C ASN A 233 -8.00 4.52 -16.37
N LEU A 234 -8.83 5.54 -16.56
CA LEU A 234 -10.13 5.37 -17.19
C LEU A 234 -9.93 5.22 -18.70
N ARG A 235 -10.30 4.06 -19.22
CA ARG A 235 -10.19 3.78 -20.66
C ARG A 235 -11.40 4.32 -21.41
N ALA A 236 -11.26 4.46 -22.73
CA ALA A 236 -12.32 4.94 -23.60
C ALA A 236 -13.60 4.07 -23.61
N ASP A 237 -13.51 2.81 -23.16
CA ASP A 237 -14.66 1.91 -22.99
C ASP A 237 -15.41 2.10 -21.65
N GLY A 238 -14.96 3.05 -20.82
CA GLY A 238 -15.54 3.36 -19.51
C GLY A 238 -15.06 2.44 -18.39
N VAL A 239 -14.08 1.56 -18.63
CA VAL A 239 -13.53 0.66 -17.62
C VAL A 239 -12.24 1.25 -17.04
N TYR A 240 -12.14 1.26 -15.72
CA TYR A 240 -10.92 1.63 -15.01
C TYR A 240 -9.92 0.47 -15.01
N ALA A 241 -8.76 0.71 -15.62
CA ALA A 241 -7.63 -0.20 -15.63
C ALA A 241 -6.63 0.19 -14.53
N PHE A 242 -6.08 -0.82 -13.84
CA PHE A 242 -5.00 -0.61 -12.89
C PHE A 242 -3.77 -0.08 -13.63
N PHE A 243 -3.19 1.03 -13.19
CA PHE A 243 -2.01 1.62 -13.82
C PHE A 243 -0.75 1.44 -12.96
N ASN A 244 -0.80 1.90 -11.72
CA ASN A 244 0.22 1.60 -10.70
C ASN A 244 -0.38 1.79 -9.31
N ALA A 245 0.36 1.43 -8.27
CA ALA A 245 -0.08 1.58 -6.89
C ALA A 245 1.09 1.78 -5.94
N ASN A 246 0.76 2.03 -4.68
CA ASN A 246 1.63 1.85 -3.53
C ASN A 246 0.74 1.59 -2.31
N ARG A 247 1.32 1.10 -1.22
CA ARG A 247 0.63 0.89 0.05
C ARG A 247 1.45 1.40 1.21
N ASN A 248 0.77 1.61 2.33
CA ASN A 248 1.43 2.06 3.52
C ASN A 248 0.70 1.63 4.80
N MET A 249 1.47 1.22 5.80
CA MET A 249 0.96 1.00 7.15
C MET A 249 0.46 2.32 7.74
N ILE A 250 -0.64 2.22 8.49
CA ILE A 250 -1.25 3.38 9.13
C ILE A 250 -0.45 3.73 10.38
N SER A 251 -0.06 4.98 10.51
CA SER A 251 0.68 5.47 11.68
C SER A 251 -0.22 6.26 12.63
N SER A 252 0.04 6.17 13.93
CA SER A 252 -0.60 7.06 14.89
C SER A 252 -0.07 8.49 14.74
N THR A 253 -0.95 9.48 14.90
CA THR A 253 -0.52 10.89 15.02
C THR A 253 0.14 11.22 16.37
N SER A 254 0.15 10.27 17.32
CA SER A 254 0.80 10.48 18.62
C SER A 254 2.32 10.55 18.48
N ALA A 255 2.87 11.74 18.78
CA ALA A 255 4.29 12.01 18.66
C ALA A 255 5.09 11.10 19.62
N THR A 256 5.99 10.30 19.04
CA THR A 256 7.02 9.49 19.70
C THR A 256 6.50 8.44 20.69
N VAL A 257 6.31 7.23 20.19
CA VAL A 257 6.22 6.05 21.04
C VAL A 257 7.21 5.02 20.51
N GLU A 258 8.05 4.47 21.40
CA GLU A 258 8.91 3.34 21.07
C GLU A 258 8.05 2.17 20.59
N VAL A 259 8.48 1.52 19.51
CA VAL A 259 7.83 0.33 18.96
C VAL A 259 7.90 -0.78 20.01
N ASP A 260 6.75 -1.21 20.54
CA ASP A 260 6.70 -2.27 21.54
C ASP A 260 7.28 -3.57 20.95
N GLY A 261 8.16 -4.24 21.71
CA GLY A 261 8.78 -5.49 21.29
C GLY A 261 10.13 -5.35 20.59
N ILE A 262 10.55 -4.13 20.20
CA ILE A 262 11.94 -3.84 19.79
C ILE A 262 12.72 -3.39 21.02
N PHE A 263 13.86 -4.04 21.31
CA PHE A 263 14.73 -3.63 22.43
C PHE A 263 16.09 -3.08 21.98
N ASP A 264 16.46 -3.31 20.72
CA ASP A 264 17.68 -2.77 20.13
C ASP A 264 17.44 -2.54 18.64
N LEU A 265 17.68 -1.30 18.21
CA LEU A 265 17.62 -0.91 16.80
C LEU A 265 18.89 -0.13 16.50
N SER A 266 19.61 -0.54 15.45
CA SER A 266 20.83 0.17 15.07
C SER A 266 21.02 0.18 13.56
N THR A 267 21.63 1.24 13.06
CA THR A 267 21.95 1.38 11.64
C THR A 267 23.45 1.42 11.42
N ARG A 268 23.90 0.84 10.31
CA ARG A 268 25.28 0.95 9.85
C ARG A 268 25.33 1.01 8.34
N GLN A 269 26.30 1.76 7.80
CA GLN A 269 26.63 1.69 6.39
C GLN A 269 27.68 0.61 6.15
N ASN A 270 27.50 -0.17 5.08
CA ASN A 270 28.45 -1.17 4.61
C ASN A 270 28.58 -1.07 3.08
N GLY A 271 29.57 -0.32 2.61
CA GLY A 271 29.72 -0.02 1.18
C GLY A 271 28.51 0.75 0.66
N ASN A 272 27.84 0.18 -0.35
CA ASN A 272 26.67 0.78 -0.99
C ASN A 272 25.35 0.27 -0.39
N GLU A 273 25.39 -0.19 0.87
CA GLU A 273 24.20 -0.59 1.62
C GLU A 273 24.11 0.18 2.94
N VAL A 274 22.90 0.59 3.30
CA VAL A 274 22.52 0.87 4.69
C VAL A 274 21.87 -0.37 5.25
N ILE A 275 22.37 -0.87 6.37
CA ILE A 275 21.85 -2.04 7.07
C ILE A 275 21.22 -1.57 8.37
N LEU A 276 19.96 -1.93 8.57
CA LEU A 276 19.24 -1.79 9.83
C LEU A 276 19.25 -3.15 10.54
N ASP A 277 19.85 -3.23 11.73
CA ASP A 277 19.73 -4.38 12.62
C ASP A 277 18.57 -4.14 13.58
N ILE A 278 17.66 -5.11 13.66
CA ILE A 278 16.50 -5.09 14.54
C ILE A 278 16.62 -6.27 15.51
N ARG A 279 16.59 -6.02 16.82
CA ARG A 279 16.41 -7.08 17.81
C ARG A 279 15.09 -6.94 18.53
N THR A 280 14.34 -8.04 18.53
CA THR A 280 13.00 -8.11 19.11
C THR A 280 12.94 -9.13 20.24
N GLN A 281 11.95 -8.98 21.12
CA GLN A 281 11.61 -9.94 22.19
C GLN A 281 10.35 -10.77 21.87
N SER A 282 9.73 -10.49 20.73
CA SER A 282 8.53 -11.13 20.23
C SER A 282 8.47 -11.01 18.71
N ASN A 283 7.65 -11.85 18.07
CA ASN A 283 7.30 -11.66 16.66
C ASN A 283 6.51 -10.34 16.53
N LEU A 284 6.92 -9.49 15.58
CA LEU A 284 6.19 -8.26 15.23
C LEU A 284 5.37 -8.43 13.95
N GLY A 285 5.59 -9.51 13.20
CA GLY A 285 4.88 -9.72 11.94
C GLY A 285 5.44 -8.83 10.83
N PHE A 286 4.61 -8.51 9.84
CA PHE A 286 5.01 -7.62 8.75
C PHE A 286 5.09 -6.18 9.24
N VAL A 287 6.28 -5.60 9.14
CA VAL A 287 6.53 -4.20 9.48
C VAL A 287 7.06 -3.47 8.26
N GLN A 288 6.78 -2.19 8.18
CA GLN A 288 7.33 -1.34 7.13
C GLN A 288 8.54 -0.57 7.66
N SER A 289 9.61 -0.56 6.89
CA SER A 289 10.77 0.30 7.15
C SER A 289 11.02 1.25 5.99
N ARG A 290 11.36 2.49 6.31
CA ARG A 290 11.61 3.58 5.36
C ARG A 290 12.98 4.16 5.55
N LEU A 291 13.67 4.47 4.46
CA LEU A 291 14.85 5.35 4.48
C LEU A 291 14.39 6.75 4.10
N VAL A 292 14.67 7.74 4.94
CA VAL A 292 14.16 9.11 4.83
C VAL A 292 15.34 10.08 4.85
N ASN A 293 15.38 11.07 3.96
CA ASN A 293 16.43 12.08 3.96
C ASN A 293 16.16 13.21 4.99
N VAL A 294 17.10 14.13 5.18
CA VAL A 294 16.93 15.27 6.13
C VAL A 294 15.79 16.23 5.81
N HIS A 295 15.23 16.18 4.60
CA HIS A 295 14.07 16.98 4.19
C HIS A 295 12.74 16.25 4.43
N GLY A 296 12.76 15.06 5.04
CA GLY A 296 11.55 14.26 5.32
C GLY A 296 11.08 13.40 4.14
N GLN A 297 11.85 13.34 3.05
CA GLN A 297 11.52 12.56 1.86
C GLN A 297 11.87 11.08 2.02
N ILE A 298 10.90 10.17 1.80
CA ILE A 298 11.08 8.70 1.83
C ILE A 298 11.80 8.21 0.56
N VAL A 299 13.11 8.00 0.61
CA VAL A 299 13.91 7.59 -0.56
C VAL A 299 13.89 6.09 -0.84
N ALA A 300 13.41 5.27 0.10
CA ALA A 300 13.19 3.84 -0.10
C ALA A 300 12.23 3.29 0.97
N THR A 301 11.45 2.28 0.61
CA THR A 301 10.56 1.54 1.53
C THR A 301 10.84 0.04 1.38
N GLN A 302 10.80 -0.70 2.48
CA GLN A 302 10.84 -2.16 2.49
C GLN A 302 9.85 -2.70 3.52
N ASP A 303 9.06 -3.70 3.10
CA ASP A 303 8.25 -4.51 4.00
C ASP A 303 9.06 -5.75 4.40
N ILE A 304 9.07 -6.10 5.69
CA ILE A 304 9.75 -7.30 6.18
C ILE A 304 8.92 -7.96 7.27
N ASN A 305 8.85 -9.29 7.24
CA ASN A 305 8.35 -10.06 8.37
C ASN A 305 9.41 -10.13 9.48
N VAL A 306 9.20 -9.40 10.57
CA VAL A 306 10.09 -9.36 11.73
C VAL A 306 9.67 -10.42 12.73
N ILE A 307 10.55 -11.41 12.89
CA ILE A 307 10.40 -12.52 13.85
C ILE A 307 11.13 -12.21 15.16
N ASP A 308 10.87 -13.00 16.20
CA ASP A 308 11.61 -12.99 17.45
C ASP A 308 13.11 -13.21 17.21
N GLY A 309 13.95 -12.44 17.90
CA GLY A 309 15.40 -12.49 17.78
C GLY A 309 15.99 -11.39 16.89
N SER A 310 16.83 -11.75 15.93
CA SER A 310 17.62 -10.79 15.13
C SER A 310 17.16 -10.77 13.67
N ASN A 311 16.86 -9.57 13.17
CA ASN A 311 16.40 -9.32 11.81
C ASN A 311 17.25 -8.23 11.16
N GLN A 312 17.29 -8.19 9.81
CA GLN A 312 18.04 -7.18 9.07
C GLN A 312 17.25 -6.68 7.86
N ILE A 313 17.28 -5.36 7.65
CA ILE A 313 16.79 -4.69 6.45
C ILE A 313 17.99 -4.03 5.75
N ARG A 314 18.02 -4.07 4.41
CA ARG A 314 19.15 -3.58 3.62
C ARG A 314 18.68 -2.67 2.50
N TYR A 315 19.08 -1.40 2.55
CA TYR A 315 18.81 -0.42 1.50
C TYR A 315 20.02 -0.25 0.61
N ASN A 316 19.82 -0.34 -0.71
CA ASN A 316 20.85 0.00 -1.69
C ASN A 316 20.99 1.53 -1.79
N THR A 317 22.21 2.04 -1.70
CA THR A 317 22.51 3.47 -1.70
C THR A 317 23.22 3.97 -2.97
N ASN A 318 23.34 3.14 -4.02
CA ASN A 318 24.07 3.47 -5.25
C ASN A 318 23.62 4.78 -5.91
N ASN A 319 22.34 5.13 -5.78
CA ASN A 319 21.73 6.30 -6.41
C ASN A 319 21.41 7.42 -5.40
N LEU A 320 21.87 7.29 -4.16
CA LEU A 320 21.62 8.28 -3.11
C LEU A 320 22.81 9.21 -2.97
N SER A 321 22.53 10.49 -2.69
CA SER A 321 23.58 11.46 -2.40
C SER A 321 24.19 11.21 -1.02
N ALA A 322 25.48 11.48 -0.87
CA ALA A 322 26.11 11.44 0.46
C ALA A 322 25.42 12.45 1.40
N GLY A 323 25.11 12.04 2.62
CA GLY A 323 24.33 12.87 3.54
C GLY A 323 23.82 12.13 4.78
N THR A 324 23.07 12.86 5.60
CA THR A 324 22.34 12.28 6.74
C THR A 324 20.99 11.75 6.26
N TYR A 325 20.63 10.58 6.75
CA TYR A 325 19.33 9.95 6.55
C TYR A 325 18.81 9.43 7.90
N LEU A 326 17.52 9.15 7.94
CA LEU A 326 16.83 8.47 9.02
C LEU A 326 16.31 7.14 8.47
N VAL A 327 16.55 6.05 9.16
CA VAL A 327 15.85 4.79 8.93
C VAL A 327 14.71 4.74 9.93
N GLN A 328 13.48 4.70 9.42
CA GLN A 328 12.28 4.60 10.23
C GLN A 328 11.74 3.18 10.15
N ILE A 329 11.25 2.66 11.28
CA ILE A 329 10.40 1.47 11.31
C ILE A 329 9.03 1.91 11.83
N THR A 330 8.00 1.54 11.09
CA THR A 330 6.62 1.58 11.55
C THR A 330 6.21 0.16 11.90
N ALA A 331 5.96 -0.09 13.17
CA ALA A 331 5.31 -1.32 13.61
C ALA A 331 4.34 -0.99 14.76
N ASN A 332 3.23 -1.71 14.77
CA ASN A 332 2.15 -1.55 15.71
C ASN A 332 1.63 -0.10 15.83
N GLY A 333 1.48 0.59 14.70
CA GLY A 333 1.11 2.01 14.64
C GLY A 333 2.13 3.02 15.18
N LYS A 334 3.29 2.56 15.64
CA LYS A 334 4.34 3.38 16.24
C LYS A 334 5.53 3.51 15.30
N ILE A 335 6.22 4.64 15.37
CA ILE A 335 7.39 4.92 14.54
C ILE A 335 8.63 5.05 15.42
N HIS A 336 9.64 4.22 15.17
CA HIS A 336 11.00 4.39 15.68
C HIS A 336 11.91 4.91 14.55
N SER A 337 12.84 5.83 14.86
CA SER A 337 13.76 6.39 13.86
C SER A 337 15.21 6.31 14.33
N GLU A 338 16.09 5.79 13.48
CA GLU A 338 17.54 5.75 13.68
C GLU A 338 18.27 6.60 12.65
N LYS A 339 19.26 7.35 13.09
CA LYS A 339 20.05 8.19 12.18
C LYS A 339 21.18 7.38 11.55
N VAL A 340 21.33 7.49 10.23
CA VAL A 340 22.47 6.95 9.47
C VAL A 340 23.12 8.05 8.63
N ILE A 341 24.41 7.89 8.34
CA ILE A 341 25.14 8.76 7.41
C ILE A 341 25.54 7.89 6.23
N ILE A 342 25.18 8.32 5.02
CA ILE A 342 25.63 7.73 3.76
C ILE A 342 26.85 8.53 3.29
N ILE A 343 28.00 7.88 3.17
CA ILE A 343 29.25 8.44 2.63
C ILE A 343 29.48 8.13 1.17
#